data_AF-A0A5B0TUN1-F1
#
_entry.id   AF-A0A5B0TUN1-F1
#
_cell.length_a   1.000
_cell.length_b   1.000
_cell.length_c   1.000
_cell.angle_alpha   90.00
_cell.angle_beta   90.00
_cell.angle_gamma   90.00
#
_symmetry.space_group_name_H-M   'P 1'
#
loop_
_entity.id
_entity.type
_entity.pdbx_description
1 polymer ?
#
loop_
_entity_poly.entity_id
_entity_poly.type
_entity_poly.pdbx_seq_one_letter_code
_entity_poly.pdbx_strand_id
1 'polypeptide(L)'
;MKTVFTMILSIILIGYYLTAKASHFSSKKNTEVNTYSDIYFKLETSSVNINEIIAGATDFALAMCADKAYQEALGNTVASCNFQFEESKNVCSKHIMKNAKQHYTDKAAVTLLTERFINCVSAA
;
A
#
# COMPACT_ATOMS: atom_id res chain seq x y z
N MET A 1 -32.99 -23.64 31.41
CA MET A 1 -33.55 -22.49 30.66
C MET A 1 -32.75 -21.20 30.90
N LYS A 2 -32.45 -20.79 32.14
CA LYS A 2 -31.65 -19.58 32.44
C LYS A 2 -30.27 -19.57 31.77
N THR A 3 -29.55 -20.70 31.78
CA THR A 3 -28.21 -20.83 31.18
C THR A 3 -28.19 -20.71 29.65
N VAL A 4 -29.26 -21.16 28.99
CA VAL A 4 -29.42 -21.06 27.53
C VAL A 4 -29.71 -19.61 27.13
N PHE A 5 -30.58 -18.92 27.89
CA PHE A 5 -30.86 -17.49 27.67
C PHE A 5 -29.63 -16.62 27.88
N THR A 6 -28.79 -16.90 28.88
CA THR A 6 -27.53 -16.15 29.10
C THR A 6 -26.52 -16.37 27.98
N MET A 7 -26.49 -17.56 27.36
CA MET A 7 -25.58 -17.84 26.25
C MET A 7 -26.02 -17.16 24.96
N ILE A 8 -27.33 -17.12 24.68
CA ILE A 8 -27.86 -16.42 23.51
C ILE A 8 -27.62 -14.91 23.63
N LEU A 9 -27.79 -14.34 24.83
CA LEU A 9 -27.55 -12.92 25.07
C LEU A 9 -26.08 -12.52 24.86
N SER A 10 -25.12 -13.36 25.23
CA SER A 10 -23.69 -13.08 25.01
C SER A 10 -23.31 -13.09 23.53
N ILE A 11 -23.88 -14.01 22.75
CA ILE A 11 -23.64 -14.09 21.30
C ILE A 11 -24.18 -12.84 20.59
N ILE A 12 -25.34 -12.34 21.00
CA ILE A 12 -25.93 -11.12 20.42
C ILE A 12 -25.08 -9.89 20.76
N LEU A 13 -24.58 -9.78 21.99
CA LEU A 13 -23.70 -8.68 22.41
C LEU A 13 -22.36 -8.68 21.66
N ILE A 14 -21.76 -9.85 21.48
CA ILE A 14 -20.50 -10.00 20.70
C ILE A 14 -20.77 -9.67 19.23
N GLY A 15 -21.86 -10.17 18.66
CA GLY A 15 -22.27 -9.86 17.29
C GLY A 15 -22.47 -8.36 17.07
N TYR A 16 -23.16 -7.67 17.99
CA TYR A 16 -23.37 -6.23 17.92
C TYR A 16 -22.07 -5.42 18.07
N TYR A 17 -21.16 -5.86 18.95
CA TYR A 17 -19.85 -5.21 19.11
C TYR A 17 -19.00 -5.33 17.84
N LEU A 18 -19.00 -6.51 17.21
CA LEU A 18 -18.26 -6.75 15.97
C LEU A 18 -18.86 -5.98 14.77
N THR A 19 -20.18 -5.93 14.64
CA THR A 19 -20.84 -5.17 13.56
C THR A 19 -20.73 -3.66 13.74
N ALA A 20 -20.78 -3.15 14.97
CA ALA A 20 -20.53 -1.75 15.26
C ALA A 20 -19.09 -1.34 14.89
N LYS A 21 -18.08 -2.17 15.20
CA LYS A 21 -16.69 -1.95 14.79
C LYS A 21 -16.50 -2.04 13.26
N ALA A 22 -17.20 -2.95 12.59
CA ALA A 22 -17.18 -3.05 11.13
C ALA A 22 -17.77 -1.80 10.45
N SER A 23 -18.83 -1.22 11.02
CA SER A 23 -19.47 0.00 10.50
C SER A 23 -18.61 1.26 10.61
N HIS A 24 -17.61 1.28 11.51
CA HIS A 24 -16.64 2.36 11.61
C HIS A 24 -15.57 2.37 10.49
N PHE A 25 -15.52 1.32 9.65
CA PHE A 25 -14.61 1.26 8.50
C PHE A 25 -15.17 1.99 7.26
N SER A 26 -16.37 2.57 7.35
CA SER A 26 -17.03 3.30 6.26
C SER A 26 -16.85 4.82 6.34
N SER A 27 -15.73 5.30 6.90
CA SER A 27 -15.38 6.70 6.66
C SER A 27 -14.64 6.75 5.33
N LYS A 28 -15.30 7.24 4.27
CA LYS A 28 -14.65 7.77 3.06
C LYS A 28 -13.76 8.95 3.46
N LYS A 29 -12.68 8.67 4.18
CA LYS A 29 -11.61 9.62 4.38
C LYS A 29 -10.86 9.65 3.06
N ASN A 30 -10.65 10.85 2.54
CA ASN A 30 -9.70 11.06 1.45
C ASN A 30 -8.35 10.59 2.02
N THR A 31 -8.02 9.32 1.78
CA THR A 31 -6.88 8.68 2.42
C THR A 31 -5.67 9.22 1.71
N GLU A 32 -4.80 9.90 2.45
CA GLU A 32 -3.50 10.30 1.94
C GLU A 32 -2.68 9.03 1.77
N VAL A 33 -2.06 8.87 0.60
CA VAL A 33 -1.27 7.68 0.28
C VAL A 33 0.14 7.90 0.77
N ASN A 34 0.48 7.30 1.92
CA ASN A 34 1.82 7.37 2.51
C ASN A 34 2.53 6.02 2.44
N THR A 35 1.77 4.92 2.43
CA THR A 35 2.29 3.55 2.36
C THR A 35 1.85 2.85 1.08
N TYR A 36 2.54 1.76 0.73
CA TYR A 36 2.11 0.89 -0.37
C TYR A 36 0.68 0.37 -0.22
N SER A 37 0.28 -0.01 1.00
CA SER A 37 -1.07 -0.50 1.28
C SER A 37 -2.15 0.56 1.14
N ASP A 38 -1.84 1.84 1.37
CA ASP A 38 -2.81 2.93 1.27
C ASP A 38 -3.32 3.09 -0.17
N ILE A 39 -2.51 2.75 -1.18
CA ILE A 39 -2.91 2.75 -2.59
C ILE A 39 -4.15 1.86 -2.78
N TYR A 40 -4.07 0.61 -2.32
CA TYR A 40 -5.13 -0.38 -2.54
C TYR A 40 -6.33 -0.12 -1.64
N PHE A 41 -6.10 0.33 -0.41
CA PHE A 41 -7.18 0.74 0.48
C PHE A 41 -7.98 1.90 -0.14
N LYS A 42 -7.30 2.91 -0.69
CA LYS A 42 -7.93 4.04 -1.36
C LYS A 42 -8.73 3.61 -2.59
N LEU A 43 -8.18 2.70 -3.39
CA LEU A 43 -8.82 2.14 -4.59
C LEU A 43 -10.14 1.42 -4.33
N GLU A 44 -10.41 0.97 -3.10
CA GLU A 44 -11.72 0.38 -2.75
C GLU A 44 -12.86 1.40 -2.83
N THR A 45 -12.56 2.70 -2.70
CA THR A 45 -13.59 3.74 -2.56
C THR A 45 -13.39 4.97 -3.44
N SER A 46 -12.19 5.19 -3.97
CA SER A 46 -11.84 6.37 -4.76
C SER A 46 -10.65 6.12 -5.69
N SER A 47 -10.46 7.00 -6.67
CA SER A 47 -9.29 6.92 -7.57
C SER A 47 -8.00 7.39 -6.90
N VAL A 48 -6.88 6.85 -7.34
CA VAL A 48 -5.52 7.32 -7.00
C VAL A 48 -4.92 8.11 -8.16
N ASN A 49 -4.05 9.08 -7.88
CA ASN A 49 -3.26 9.78 -8.90
C ASN A 49 -1.84 9.20 -9.03
N ILE A 50 -1.11 9.60 -10.08
CA ILE A 50 0.22 9.04 -10.34
C ILE A 50 1.26 9.33 -9.24
N ASN A 51 1.17 10.50 -8.59
CA ASN A 51 2.10 10.86 -7.52
C ASN A 51 1.86 10.00 -6.28
N GLU A 52 0.61 9.67 -5.98
CA GLU A 52 0.24 8.75 -4.90
C GLU A 52 0.77 7.33 -5.16
N ILE A 53 0.67 6.86 -6.40
CA ILE A 53 1.25 5.57 -6.81
C ILE A 53 2.78 5.59 -6.59
N ILE A 54 3.47 6.65 -7.01
CA ILE A 54 4.91 6.82 -6.82
C ILE A 54 5.28 6.89 -5.33
N ALA A 55 4.48 7.58 -4.51
CA ALA A 55 4.71 7.70 -3.07
C ALA A 55 4.63 6.33 -2.37
N GLY A 56 3.55 5.56 -2.58
CA GLY A 56 3.43 4.24 -1.96
C GLY A 56 4.44 3.23 -2.54
N ALA A 57 4.81 3.34 -3.82
CA ALA A 57 5.87 2.52 -4.42
C ALA A 57 7.26 2.85 -3.85
N THR A 58 7.51 4.13 -3.55
CA THR A 58 8.73 4.62 -2.89
C THR A 58 8.84 4.07 -1.47
N ASP A 59 7.75 4.14 -0.71
CA ASP A 59 7.66 3.55 0.63
C ASP A 59 8.03 2.07 0.60
N PHE A 60 7.44 1.30 -0.32
CA PHE A 60 7.78 -0.12 -0.49
C PHE A 60 9.26 -0.33 -0.83
N ALA A 61 9.79 0.39 -1.81
CA ALA A 61 11.18 0.23 -2.24
C ALA A 61 12.17 0.53 -1.11
N LEU A 62 11.93 1.58 -0.33
CA LEU A 62 12.75 1.94 0.82
C LEU A 62 12.62 0.92 1.95
N ALA A 63 11.42 0.38 2.19
CA ALA A 63 11.23 -0.70 3.15
C ALA A 63 12.03 -1.96 2.75
N MET A 64 12.05 -2.31 1.46
CA MET A 64 12.88 -3.40 0.95
C MET A 64 14.38 -3.09 1.09
N CYS A 65 14.82 -1.85 0.87
CA CYS A 65 16.21 -1.46 1.12
C CYS A 65 16.58 -1.52 2.60
N ALA A 66 15.66 -1.24 3.52
CA ALA A 66 15.89 -1.28 4.96
C ALA A 66 15.94 -2.71 5.53
N ASP A 67 15.37 -3.70 4.83
CA ASP A 67 15.45 -5.11 5.22
C ASP A 67 16.84 -5.68 4.92
N LYS A 68 17.67 -5.75 5.97
CA LYS A 68 19.04 -6.26 5.88
C LYS A 68 19.11 -7.70 5.38
N ALA A 69 18.25 -8.59 5.86
CA ALA A 69 18.30 -10.00 5.48
C ALA A 69 17.92 -10.17 4.00
N TYR A 70 16.93 -9.40 3.55
CA TYR A 70 16.54 -9.36 2.14
C TYR A 70 17.67 -8.82 1.25
N GLN A 71 18.31 -7.70 1.63
CA GLN A 71 19.42 -7.15 0.85
C GLN A 71 20.63 -8.09 0.80
N GLU A 72 20.97 -8.74 1.92
CA GLU A 72 22.04 -9.74 1.97
C GLU A 72 21.75 -10.92 1.04
N ALA A 73 20.50 -11.40 0.99
CA ALA A 73 20.08 -12.45 0.07
C ALA A 73 20.20 -12.03 -1.42
N LEU A 74 20.07 -10.73 -1.72
CA LEU A 74 20.28 -10.16 -3.04
C LEU A 74 21.75 -9.82 -3.35
N GLY A 75 22.68 -10.05 -2.42
CA GLY A 75 24.09 -9.69 -2.57
C GLY A 75 24.36 -8.18 -2.45
N ASN A 76 23.43 -7.42 -1.88
CA ASN A 76 23.50 -5.98 -1.68
C ASN A 76 23.69 -5.62 -0.20
N THR A 77 23.98 -4.34 0.05
CA THR A 77 23.91 -3.75 1.39
C THR A 77 22.74 -2.77 1.45
N VAL A 78 22.25 -2.51 2.67
CA VAL A 78 21.25 -1.43 2.89
C VAL A 78 21.75 -0.10 2.32
N ALA A 79 23.05 0.20 2.45
CA ALA A 79 23.64 1.43 1.93
C ALA A 79 23.64 1.47 0.39
N SER A 80 24.05 0.39 -0.28
CA SER A 80 24.08 0.33 -1.75
C SER A 80 22.68 0.37 -2.35
N CYS A 81 21.69 -0.27 -1.71
CA CYS A 81 20.28 -0.18 -2.14
C CYS A 81 19.75 1.25 -2.05
N ASN A 82 19.95 1.91 -0.90
CA ASN A 82 19.50 3.30 -0.73
C ASN A 82 20.20 4.25 -1.70
N PHE A 83 21.50 4.07 -1.94
CA PHE A 83 22.24 4.85 -2.93
C PHE A 83 21.65 4.68 -4.35
N GLN A 84 21.41 3.43 -4.77
CA GLN A 84 20.81 3.14 -6.07
C GLN A 84 19.41 3.73 -6.23
N PHE A 85 18.59 3.62 -5.18
CA PHE A 85 17.26 4.21 -5.14
C PHE A 85 17.33 5.73 -5.35
N GLU A 86 18.21 6.42 -4.63
CA GLU A 86 18.35 7.88 -4.70
C GLU A 86 18.81 8.36 -6.09
N GLU A 87 19.74 7.65 -6.71
CA GLU A 87 20.20 7.93 -8.08
C GLU A 87 19.08 7.73 -9.11
N SER A 88 18.25 6.69 -8.93
CA SER A 88 17.28 6.26 -9.94
C SER A 88 15.91 6.92 -9.81
N LYS A 89 15.48 7.33 -8.60
CA LYS A 89 14.09 7.73 -8.32
C LYS A 89 13.55 8.81 -9.24
N ASN A 90 14.37 9.81 -9.59
CA ASN A 90 13.94 10.93 -10.42
C ASN A 90 13.73 10.51 -11.87
N VAL A 91 14.61 9.66 -12.41
CA VAL A 91 14.50 9.14 -13.77
C VAL A 91 13.29 8.20 -13.87
N CYS A 92 13.13 7.30 -12.90
CA CYS A 92 12.02 6.36 -12.84
C CYS A 92 10.66 7.06 -12.70
N SER A 93 10.57 8.08 -11.83
CA SER A 93 9.37 8.90 -11.68
C SER A 93 8.99 9.57 -13.00
N LYS A 94 9.95 10.24 -13.66
CA LYS A 94 9.72 10.88 -14.97
C LYS A 94 9.24 9.89 -16.03
N HIS A 95 9.83 8.70 -16.06
CA HIS A 95 9.45 7.67 -17.02
C HIS A 95 7.99 7.26 -16.88
N ILE A 96 7.54 7.04 -15.64
CA ILE A 96 6.18 6.59 -15.34
C ILE A 96 5.15 7.71 -15.51
N MET A 97 5.55 8.96 -15.23
CA MET A 97 4.68 10.12 -15.42
C MET A 97 4.44 10.49 -16.89
N LYS A 98 5.36 10.16 -17.81
CA LYS A 98 5.33 10.61 -19.22
C LYS A 98 4.01 10.33 -19.95
N ASN A 99 3.36 9.21 -19.65
CA ASN A 99 2.09 8.80 -20.26
C ASN A 99 1.00 8.55 -19.19
N ALA A 100 1.15 9.16 -18.02
CA ALA A 100 0.25 8.88 -16.92
C ALA A 100 -1.12 9.53 -17.12
N LYS A 101 -2.17 8.76 -16.83
CA LYS A 101 -3.50 9.33 -16.58
C LYS A 101 -3.46 10.15 -15.30
N GLN A 102 -4.32 11.16 -15.21
CA GLN A 102 -4.45 11.97 -14.01
C GLN A 102 -4.97 11.15 -12.82
N HIS A 103 -5.86 10.19 -13.08
CA HIS A 103 -6.48 9.32 -12.07
C HIS A 103 -6.64 7.88 -12.57
N TYR A 104 -6.51 6.94 -11.64
CA TYR A 104 -6.66 5.50 -11.86
C TYR A 104 -7.65 4.90 -10.85
N THR A 105 -8.53 4.04 -11.34
CA THR A 105 -9.49 3.26 -10.54
C THR A 105 -9.30 1.75 -10.71
N ASP A 106 -8.60 1.33 -11.77
CA ASP A 106 -8.34 -0.07 -12.05
C ASP A 106 -7.14 -0.57 -11.26
N LYS A 107 -7.36 -1.56 -10.38
CA LYS A 107 -6.32 -2.11 -9.50
C LYS A 107 -5.18 -2.72 -10.30
N ALA A 108 -5.47 -3.45 -11.39
CA ALA A 108 -4.45 -4.10 -12.20
C ALA A 108 -3.52 -3.07 -12.86
N ALA A 109 -4.07 -1.99 -13.43
CA ALA A 109 -3.29 -0.90 -13.99
C ALA A 109 -2.40 -0.22 -12.93
N VAL A 110 -2.93 -0.02 -11.72
CA VAL A 110 -2.15 0.58 -10.62
C VAL A 110 -1.02 -0.35 -10.18
N THR A 111 -1.28 -1.65 -9.99
CA THR A 111 -0.25 -2.65 -9.66
C THR A 111 0.87 -2.63 -10.69
N LEU A 112 0.54 -2.63 -11.99
CA LEU A 112 1.54 -2.59 -13.06
C LEU A 112 2.40 -1.31 -13.02
N LEU A 113 1.81 -0.16 -12.68
CA LEU A 113 2.57 1.09 -12.56
C LEU A 113 3.48 1.08 -11.34
N THR A 114 3.00 0.57 -10.21
CA THR A 114 3.83 0.41 -9.01
C THR A 114 5.00 -0.53 -9.28
N GLU A 115 4.75 -1.72 -9.84
CA GLU A 115 5.80 -2.69 -10.17
C GLU A 115 6.83 -2.10 -11.13
N ARG A 116 6.39 -1.37 -12.15
CA ARG A 116 7.31 -0.66 -13.06
C ARG A 116 8.20 0.34 -12.33
N PHE A 117 7.66 1.06 -11.34
CA PHE A 117 8.44 2.00 -10.56
C PHE A 117 9.48 1.27 -9.72
N ILE A 118 9.04 0.27 -8.95
CA ILE A 118 9.88 -0.54 -8.06
C ILE A 118 11.01 -1.19 -8.87
N ASN A 119 10.69 -1.83 -9.99
CA ASN A 119 11.69 -2.48 -10.84
C ASN A 119 12.68 -1.48 -11.43
N CYS A 120 12.25 -0.26 -11.76
CA CYS A 120 13.15 0.77 -12.26
C CYS A 120 14.13 1.26 -11.18
N VAL A 121 13.67 1.50 -9.96
CA VAL A 121 14.53 2.01 -8.87
C VAL A 121 15.40 0.92 -8.21
N SER A 122 15.07 -0.36 -8.45
CA SER A 122 15.83 -1.51 -7.97
C SER A 122 16.71 -2.17 -9.03
N ALA A 123 16.66 -1.69 -10.28
CA ALA A 123 17.56 -2.14 -11.33
C ALA A 123 18.99 -1.67 -11.01
N ALA A 124 19.83 -2.63 -10.63
CA ALA A 124 21.27 -2.47 -10.45
C ALA A 124 22.01 -2.66 -11.79
#